data_AF-A0A1Q2MHF7-F1
#
_entry.id   AF-A0A1Q2MHF7-F1
#
_cell.length_a   1.000
_cell.length_b   1.000
_cell.length_c   1.000
_cell.angle_alpha   90.00
_cell.angle_beta   90.00
_cell.angle_gamma   90.00
#
_symmetry.space_group_name_H-M   'P 1'
#
loop_
_entity.id
_entity.type
_entity.pdbx_description
1 polymer ?
#
loop_
_entity_poly.entity_id
_entity_poly.type
_entity_poly.pdbx_seq_one_letter_code
_entity_poly.pdbx_strand_id
1 'polypeptide(L)'
;MTKIDNNTRGRKLLKFFAVTLILSAACFFSMLLLTMDGGQDGSIFGITIIFGIVPGLIIDILRAIIRFIRTRKPKTTLPKLNKETPKEISEFILYVMRKMGYRKKVRAEVQAELVAHFEDELECITAPQEREETVKELIENFGDPKLLGKLLRRAKKRCRPLWRKMAARSFQLIGLSFVCLLLYILWLTSGEPVARIDYVKVLNEKAPLSEDETLNAFPYIIKGIDALPELTEEKLKITRTTTIPESLPGMGQSFNSASEYTVSAWGEPYSELSDIHKQVIKEIIEDASEAFSWIEKAAAKPHFWQTYSYETSIFGMRTIDYKICQDIQYLSDFLFYSAYIKAEQGDFNSAFKDLLTCYKLGRLMMEGPKLLIEQLAGISLQGKSVEHIRNMLYKYNLTSYQLANLSERYTNINTGRDCSITFELSKITAYDGLQRTFTDGGFGGGISM
;
A
#
# COMPACT_ATOMS: atom_id res chain seq x y z
N MET A 1 56.18 -10.11 -32.49
CA MET A 1 55.61 -10.66 -31.24
C MET A 1 54.47 -9.77 -30.75
N THR A 2 53.21 -10.22 -30.85
CA THR A 2 52.04 -9.45 -30.40
C THR A 2 51.87 -9.55 -28.89
N LYS A 3 52.16 -8.45 -28.18
CA LYS A 3 51.94 -8.29 -26.74
C LYS A 3 50.43 -8.34 -26.48
N ILE A 4 49.87 -9.53 -26.23
CA ILE A 4 48.45 -9.68 -25.88
C ILE A 4 48.24 -8.98 -24.53
N ASP A 5 47.59 -7.83 -24.59
CA ASP A 5 47.34 -6.96 -23.45
C ASP A 5 46.43 -7.66 -22.43
N ASN A 6 47.02 -8.19 -21.37
CA ASN A 6 46.28 -8.83 -20.27
C ASN A 6 45.31 -7.86 -19.58
N ASN A 7 45.40 -6.55 -19.84
CA ASN A 7 44.51 -5.52 -19.30
C ASN A 7 43.11 -5.54 -19.94
N THR A 8 42.99 -5.80 -21.25
CA THR A 8 41.68 -5.88 -21.94
C THR A 8 40.87 -7.10 -21.50
N ARG A 9 41.52 -8.21 -21.13
CA ARG A 9 40.85 -9.42 -20.61
C ARG A 9 40.23 -9.22 -19.22
N GLY A 10 40.91 -8.48 -18.34
CA GLY A 10 40.39 -8.12 -17.02
C GLY A 10 39.15 -7.21 -17.11
N ARG A 11 39.15 -6.24 -18.04
CA ARG A 11 38.02 -5.35 -18.28
C ARG A 11 36.78 -6.06 -18.81
N LYS A 12 36.94 -7.04 -19.73
CA LYS A 12 35.81 -7.84 -20.23
C LYS A 12 35.18 -8.71 -19.13
N LEU A 13 36.01 -9.29 -18.26
CA LEU A 13 35.51 -10.06 -17.11
C LEU A 13 34.78 -9.15 -16.10
N LEU A 14 35.33 -7.96 -15.82
CA LEU A 14 34.71 -6.99 -14.92
C LEU A 14 33.36 -6.48 -15.46
N LYS A 15 33.26 -6.21 -16.77
CA LYS A 15 32.00 -5.83 -17.43
C LYS A 15 30.97 -6.96 -17.35
N PHE A 16 31.39 -8.21 -17.57
CA PHE A 16 30.50 -9.36 -17.44
C PHE A 16 29.96 -9.48 -16.01
N PHE A 17 30.82 -9.42 -14.99
CA PHE A 17 30.41 -9.46 -13.58
C PHE A 17 29.50 -8.29 -13.19
N ALA A 18 29.78 -7.07 -13.67
CA ALA A 18 28.94 -5.91 -13.41
C ALA A 18 27.54 -6.08 -14.02
N VAL A 19 27.44 -6.56 -15.27
CA VAL A 19 26.16 -6.82 -15.92
C VAL A 19 25.37 -7.92 -15.20
N THR A 20 26.04 -9.01 -14.79
CA THR A 20 25.37 -10.09 -14.04
C THR A 20 24.89 -9.61 -12.66
N LEU A 21 25.66 -8.77 -11.96
CA LEU A 21 25.27 -8.21 -10.67
C LEU A 21 24.07 -7.27 -10.81
N ILE A 22 24.06 -6.40 -11.83
CA ILE A 22 22.95 -5.49 -12.13
C ILE A 22 21.69 -6.29 -12.48
N LEU A 23 21.80 -7.33 -13.30
CA LEU A 23 20.66 -8.18 -13.65
C LEU A 23 20.14 -8.98 -12.44
N SER A 24 21.01 -9.50 -11.57
CA SER A 24 20.57 -10.16 -10.32
C SER A 24 19.91 -9.19 -9.36
N ALA A 25 20.44 -7.97 -9.21
CA ALA A 25 19.81 -6.94 -8.38
C ALA A 25 18.46 -6.50 -8.95
N ALA A 26 18.35 -6.33 -10.27
CA ALA A 26 17.10 -6.00 -10.95
C ALA A 26 16.06 -7.13 -10.84
N CYS A 27 16.46 -8.40 -11.02
CA CYS A 27 15.56 -9.54 -10.80
C CYS A 27 15.12 -9.65 -9.34
N PHE A 28 16.04 -9.44 -8.38
CA PHE A 28 15.70 -9.45 -6.96
C PHE A 28 14.71 -8.33 -6.62
N PHE A 29 14.94 -7.12 -7.14
CA PHE A 29 14.04 -5.99 -6.95
C PHE A 29 12.67 -6.21 -7.62
N SER A 30 12.66 -6.82 -8.82
CA SER A 30 11.42 -7.16 -9.52
C SER A 30 10.63 -8.26 -8.81
N MET A 31 11.29 -9.25 -8.20
CA MET A 31 10.63 -10.26 -7.36
C MET A 31 10.13 -9.68 -6.03
N LEU A 32 10.88 -8.74 -5.45
CA LEU A 32 10.43 -8.02 -4.25
C LEU A 32 9.17 -7.21 -4.55
N LEU A 33 9.13 -6.51 -5.68
CA LEU A 33 7.94 -5.77 -6.13
C LEU A 33 6.74 -6.71 -6.39
N LEU A 34 6.96 -7.86 -7.03
CA LEU A 34 5.90 -8.84 -7.28
C LEU A 34 5.36 -9.51 -6.01
N THR A 35 6.15 -9.58 -4.94
CA THR A 35 5.68 -10.12 -3.64
C THR A 35 4.96 -9.09 -2.79
N MET A 36 5.11 -7.79 -3.08
CA MET A 36 4.36 -6.73 -2.41
C MET A 36 2.95 -6.52 -3.00
N ASP A 37 2.64 -7.08 -4.18
CA ASP A 37 1.38 -6.88 -4.91
C ASP A 37 0.42 -8.09 -4.83
N GLY A 38 0.77 -9.12 -4.05
CA GLY A 38 0.02 -10.38 -3.97
C GLY A 38 -1.02 -10.42 -2.86
N GLY A 39 -2.31 -10.36 -3.23
CA GLY A 39 -3.44 -10.63 -2.35
C GLY A 39 -3.38 -11.99 -1.65
N GLN A 40 -4.21 -12.10 -0.60
CA GLN A 40 -4.17 -12.99 0.57
C GLN A 40 -3.84 -14.49 0.35
N ASP A 41 -4.02 -15.05 -0.85
CA ASP A 41 -3.79 -16.49 -1.11
C ASP A 41 -2.41 -16.81 -1.73
N GLY A 42 -1.62 -15.79 -2.10
CA GLY A 42 -0.32 -15.96 -2.76
C GLY A 42 0.92 -15.95 -1.85
N SER A 43 0.75 -15.57 -0.57
CA SER A 43 1.87 -15.29 0.35
C SER A 43 2.76 -16.50 0.65
N ILE A 44 2.17 -17.69 0.85
CA ILE A 44 2.94 -18.91 1.18
C ILE A 44 3.75 -19.40 -0.04
N PHE A 45 3.21 -19.24 -1.25
CA PHE A 45 3.92 -19.62 -2.49
C PHE A 45 5.08 -18.66 -2.80
N GLY A 46 4.90 -17.35 -2.59
CA GLY A 46 5.95 -16.34 -2.78
C GLY A 46 7.15 -16.55 -1.85
N ILE A 47 6.90 -16.80 -0.56
CA ILE A 47 7.94 -17.06 0.44
C ILE A 47 8.70 -18.36 0.10
N THR A 48 8.00 -19.43 -0.30
CA THR A 48 8.64 -20.71 -0.64
C THR A 48 9.53 -20.59 -1.88
N ILE A 49 9.13 -19.80 -2.88
CA ILE A 49 9.94 -19.54 -4.09
C ILE A 49 11.17 -18.70 -3.75
N ILE A 50 11.03 -17.65 -2.93
CA ILE A 50 12.15 -16.77 -2.55
C ILE A 50 13.16 -17.52 -1.67
N PHE A 51 12.73 -18.31 -0.69
CA PHE A 51 13.65 -19.02 0.20
C PHE A 51 14.16 -20.36 -0.37
N GLY A 52 13.44 -21.00 -1.29
CA GLY A 52 13.85 -22.28 -1.89
C GLY A 52 14.66 -22.13 -3.18
N ILE A 53 14.14 -21.36 -4.15
CA ILE A 53 14.66 -21.36 -5.53
C ILE A 53 15.82 -20.38 -5.69
N VAL A 54 15.72 -19.19 -5.08
CA VAL A 54 16.75 -18.14 -5.21
C VAL A 54 18.09 -18.57 -4.59
N PRO A 55 18.16 -19.16 -3.37
CA PRO A 55 19.42 -19.65 -2.83
C PRO A 55 20.00 -20.80 -3.66
N GLY A 56 19.15 -21.70 -4.16
CA GLY A 56 19.55 -22.78 -5.05
C GLY A 56 20.23 -22.28 -6.33
N LEU A 57 19.60 -21.32 -7.03
CA LEU A 57 20.17 -20.69 -8.22
C LEU A 57 21.47 -19.94 -7.92
N ILE A 58 21.53 -19.20 -6.80
CA ILE A 58 22.76 -18.49 -6.39
C ILE A 58 23.89 -19.50 -6.13
N ILE A 59 23.61 -20.60 -5.43
CA ILE A 59 24.59 -21.66 -5.15
C ILE A 59 25.05 -22.32 -6.45
N ASP A 60 24.16 -22.60 -7.39
CA ASP A 60 24.51 -23.24 -8.65
C ASP A 60 25.27 -22.32 -9.60
N ILE A 61 24.94 -21.02 -9.62
CA ILE A 61 25.73 -19.99 -10.33
C ILE A 61 27.12 -19.88 -9.68
N LEU A 62 27.22 -19.85 -8.35
CA LEU A 62 28.51 -19.85 -7.63
C LEU A 62 29.31 -21.12 -7.96
N ARG A 63 28.69 -22.30 -7.95
CA ARG A 63 29.34 -23.56 -8.34
C ARG A 63 29.79 -23.55 -9.80
N ALA A 64 28.99 -22.98 -10.71
CA ALA A 64 29.34 -22.86 -12.13
C ALA A 64 30.51 -21.89 -12.33
N ILE A 65 30.52 -20.75 -11.64
CA ILE A 65 31.63 -19.79 -11.64
C ILE A 65 32.89 -20.44 -11.07
N ILE A 66 32.78 -21.15 -9.94
CA ILE A 66 33.90 -21.88 -9.34
C ILE A 66 34.42 -22.95 -10.31
N ARG A 67 33.53 -23.74 -10.93
CA ARG A 67 33.90 -24.73 -11.96
C ARG A 67 34.61 -24.06 -13.13
N PHE A 68 34.09 -22.96 -13.65
CA PHE A 68 34.67 -22.21 -14.77
C PHE A 68 36.05 -21.63 -14.43
N ILE A 69 36.22 -21.09 -13.21
CA ILE A 69 37.52 -20.63 -12.72
C ILE A 69 38.50 -21.80 -12.54
N ARG A 70 38.01 -22.99 -12.14
CA ARG A 70 38.83 -24.18 -11.90
C ARG A 70 39.26 -24.85 -13.21
N THR A 71 38.37 -24.94 -14.21
CA THR A 71 38.66 -25.53 -15.54
C THR A 71 39.56 -24.64 -16.38
N ARG A 72 39.55 -23.32 -16.17
CA ARG A 72 40.44 -22.37 -16.87
C ARG A 72 41.79 -22.13 -16.21
N LYS A 73 42.22 -22.93 -15.22
CA LYS A 73 43.63 -22.89 -14.80
C LYS A 73 44.45 -23.54 -15.92
N PRO A 74 45.18 -22.78 -16.76
CA PRO A 74 46.05 -23.41 -17.75
C PRO A 74 47.02 -24.30 -16.98
N LYS A 75 47.18 -25.56 -17.43
CA LYS A 75 48.29 -26.42 -16.99
C LYS A 75 49.56 -25.69 -17.37
N THR A 76 50.07 -24.85 -16.46
CA THR A 76 51.28 -24.07 -16.66
C THR A 76 52.42 -25.03 -16.37
N THR A 77 52.74 -25.85 -17.36
CA THR A 77 54.07 -26.44 -17.46
C THR A 77 55.05 -25.27 -17.57
N LEU A 78 56.12 -25.32 -16.79
CA LEU A 78 57.20 -24.35 -16.96
C LEU A 78 57.67 -24.48 -18.42
N PRO A 79 57.85 -23.36 -19.15
CA PRO A 79 58.39 -23.43 -20.49
C PRO A 79 59.71 -24.21 -20.42
N LYS A 80 59.83 -25.24 -21.27
CA LYS A 80 61.12 -25.92 -21.44
C LYS A 80 62.09 -24.86 -21.97
N LEU A 81 63.27 -24.74 -21.35
CA LEU A 81 64.29 -23.84 -21.89
C LEU A 81 64.61 -24.24 -23.33
N ASN A 82 64.86 -23.24 -24.17
CA ASN A 82 65.27 -23.48 -25.54
C ASN A 82 66.57 -24.31 -25.52
N LYS A 83 66.74 -25.23 -26.49
CA LYS A 83 67.93 -26.07 -26.58
C LYS A 83 69.21 -25.26 -26.83
N GLU A 84 69.06 -24.02 -27.27
CA GLU A 84 70.15 -23.10 -27.62
C GLU A 84 70.69 -22.30 -26.43
N THR A 85 70.00 -22.31 -25.29
CA THR A 85 70.50 -21.64 -24.08
C THR A 85 71.63 -22.46 -23.47
N PRO A 86 72.81 -21.87 -23.15
CA PRO A 86 73.89 -22.56 -22.47
C PRO A 86 73.41 -23.28 -21.19
N LYS A 87 74.00 -24.46 -20.94
CA LYS A 87 73.55 -25.34 -19.85
C LYS A 87 73.74 -24.69 -18.48
N GLU A 88 74.80 -23.91 -18.28
CA GLU A 88 75.04 -23.24 -16.99
C GLU A 88 73.97 -22.18 -16.67
N ILE A 89 73.56 -21.38 -17.65
CA ILE A 89 72.46 -20.40 -17.49
C ILE A 89 71.16 -21.13 -17.16
N SER A 90 70.91 -22.24 -17.85
CA SER A 90 69.71 -23.04 -17.65
C SER A 90 69.59 -23.56 -16.22
N GLU A 91 70.69 -24.10 -15.68
CA GLU A 91 70.77 -24.58 -14.31
C GLU A 91 70.66 -23.44 -13.29
N PHE A 92 71.30 -22.30 -13.56
CA PHE A 92 71.20 -21.09 -12.73
C PHE A 92 69.76 -20.57 -12.63
N ILE A 93 69.09 -20.36 -13.76
CA ILE A 93 67.70 -19.89 -13.81
C ILE A 93 66.77 -20.88 -13.10
N LEU A 94 66.93 -22.19 -13.32
CA LEU A 94 66.13 -23.21 -12.64
C LEU A 94 66.37 -23.19 -11.13
N TYR A 95 67.59 -22.96 -10.68
CA TYR A 95 67.91 -22.81 -9.26
C TYR A 95 67.27 -21.55 -8.66
N VAL A 96 67.37 -20.40 -9.32
CA VAL A 96 66.70 -19.15 -8.92
C VAL A 96 65.18 -19.34 -8.84
N MET A 97 64.57 -19.99 -9.84
CA MET A 97 63.12 -20.29 -9.87
C MET A 97 62.70 -21.23 -8.74
N ARG A 98 63.57 -22.17 -8.35
CA ARG A 98 63.33 -23.05 -7.19
C ARG A 98 63.39 -22.24 -5.89
N LYS A 99 64.37 -21.34 -5.74
CA LYS A 99 64.54 -20.50 -4.54
C LYS A 99 63.51 -19.38 -4.40
N MET A 100 62.96 -18.88 -5.51
CA MET A 100 61.89 -17.87 -5.51
C MET A 100 60.63 -18.35 -4.77
N GLY A 101 60.32 -19.66 -4.79
CA GLY A 101 59.21 -20.25 -4.02
C GLY A 101 57.84 -19.64 -4.31
N TYR A 102 57.58 -19.25 -5.57
CA TYR A 102 56.37 -18.52 -5.97
C TYR A 102 55.44 -19.34 -6.88
N ARG A 103 54.25 -18.80 -7.20
CA ARG A 103 53.25 -19.52 -8.02
C ARG A 103 53.83 -19.83 -9.41
N LYS A 104 53.56 -21.05 -9.93
CA LYS A 104 54.13 -21.56 -11.21
C LYS A 104 54.01 -20.57 -12.37
N LYS A 105 52.85 -19.93 -12.54
CA LYS A 105 52.63 -18.93 -13.60
C LYS A 105 53.60 -17.75 -13.53
N VAL A 106 53.79 -17.18 -12.34
CA VAL A 106 54.69 -16.03 -12.18
C VAL A 106 56.15 -16.47 -12.23
N ARG A 107 56.46 -17.71 -11.82
CA ARG A 107 57.79 -18.29 -12.08
C ARG A 107 58.06 -18.41 -13.58
N ALA A 108 57.09 -18.85 -14.38
CA ALA A 108 57.23 -18.91 -15.84
C ALA A 108 57.43 -17.52 -16.45
N GLU A 109 56.73 -16.49 -15.96
CA GLU A 109 56.93 -15.10 -16.40
C GLU A 109 58.33 -14.58 -16.06
N VAL A 110 58.81 -14.79 -14.83
CA VAL A 110 60.16 -14.39 -14.41
C VAL A 110 61.23 -15.20 -15.13
N GLN A 111 61.00 -16.49 -15.35
CA GLN A 111 61.89 -17.36 -16.11
C GLN A 111 62.05 -16.86 -17.55
N ALA A 112 60.94 -16.51 -18.22
CA ALA A 112 61.00 -15.94 -19.57
C ALA A 112 61.72 -14.60 -19.60
N GLU A 113 61.52 -13.74 -18.59
CA GLU A 113 62.20 -12.44 -18.45
C GLU A 113 63.71 -12.61 -18.23
N LEU A 114 64.13 -13.58 -17.41
CA LEU A 114 65.55 -13.90 -17.22
C LEU A 114 66.17 -14.51 -18.47
N VAL A 115 65.50 -15.47 -19.12
CA VAL A 115 65.99 -16.09 -20.36
C VAL A 115 66.21 -15.03 -21.43
N ALA A 116 65.23 -14.14 -21.65
CA ALA A 116 65.38 -13.04 -22.60
C ALA A 116 66.58 -12.13 -22.25
N HIS A 117 66.75 -11.78 -20.97
CA HIS A 117 67.89 -10.95 -20.55
C HIS A 117 69.25 -11.64 -20.81
N PHE A 118 69.35 -12.96 -20.62
CA PHE A 118 70.58 -13.69 -20.94
C PHE A 118 70.76 -13.87 -22.46
N GLU A 119 69.68 -14.03 -23.23
CA GLU A 119 69.73 -14.13 -24.69
C GLU A 119 70.20 -12.80 -25.31
N ASP A 120 69.65 -11.67 -24.86
CA ASP A 120 70.00 -10.32 -25.33
C ASP A 120 71.50 -10.00 -25.10
N GLU A 121 72.05 -10.37 -23.95
CA GLU A 121 73.48 -10.14 -23.63
C GLU A 121 74.42 -11.07 -24.43
N LEU A 122 73.94 -12.24 -24.87
CA LEU A 122 74.73 -13.20 -25.62
C LEU A 122 74.61 -13.04 -27.14
N GLU A 123 73.66 -12.26 -27.64
CA GLU A 123 73.39 -12.09 -29.08
C GLU A 123 74.59 -11.48 -29.83
N CYS A 124 75.37 -10.63 -29.16
CA CYS A 124 76.52 -9.92 -29.76
C CYS A 124 77.82 -10.75 -29.83
N ILE A 125 77.86 -11.97 -29.28
CA ILE A 125 79.10 -12.74 -29.11
C ILE A 125 79.12 -13.90 -30.09
N THR A 126 79.91 -13.76 -31.16
CA THR A 126 80.01 -14.77 -32.23
C THR A 126 81.02 -15.87 -31.92
N ALA A 127 82.06 -15.57 -31.11
CA ALA A 127 83.12 -16.51 -30.79
C ALA A 127 82.69 -17.50 -29.67
N PRO A 128 82.79 -18.82 -29.87
CA PRO A 128 82.33 -19.82 -28.89
C PRO A 128 83.04 -19.75 -27.53
N GLN A 129 84.35 -19.44 -27.53
CA GLN A 129 85.15 -19.36 -26.30
C GLN A 129 84.80 -18.13 -25.47
N GLU A 130 84.68 -16.96 -26.12
CA GLU A 130 84.25 -15.71 -25.47
C GLU A 130 82.84 -15.83 -24.90
N ARG A 131 81.98 -16.63 -25.54
CA ARG A 131 80.62 -16.89 -25.07
C ARG A 131 80.59 -17.63 -23.74
N GLU A 132 81.45 -18.64 -23.53
CA GLU A 132 81.51 -19.37 -22.26
C GLU A 132 82.05 -18.52 -21.10
N GLU A 133 83.06 -17.68 -21.36
CA GLU A 133 83.60 -16.76 -20.37
C GLU A 133 82.56 -15.70 -19.98
N THR A 134 81.86 -15.12 -20.96
CA THR A 134 80.81 -14.13 -20.71
C THR A 134 79.64 -14.73 -19.94
N VAL A 135 79.28 -16.00 -20.19
CA VAL A 135 78.25 -16.70 -19.40
C VAL A 135 78.62 -16.78 -17.92
N LYS A 136 79.88 -17.09 -17.59
CA LYS A 136 80.35 -17.16 -16.20
C LYS A 136 80.35 -15.79 -15.55
N GLU A 137 80.84 -14.77 -16.26
CA GLU A 137 80.86 -13.39 -15.79
C GLU A 137 79.44 -12.87 -15.54
N LEU A 138 78.50 -13.11 -16.45
CA LEU A 138 77.10 -12.74 -16.27
C LEU A 138 76.49 -13.41 -15.03
N ILE A 139 76.70 -14.72 -14.84
CA ILE A 139 76.20 -15.45 -13.67
C ILE A 139 76.81 -14.88 -12.37
N GLU A 140 78.10 -14.56 -12.38
CA GLU A 140 78.79 -13.94 -11.23
C GLU A 140 78.23 -12.54 -10.92
N ASN A 141 77.99 -11.73 -11.96
CA ASN A 141 77.39 -10.40 -11.85
C ASN A 141 75.96 -10.42 -11.26
N PHE A 142 75.19 -11.49 -11.50
CA PHE A 142 73.88 -11.67 -10.87
C PHE A 142 73.94 -12.03 -9.37
N GLY A 143 75.10 -12.43 -8.85
CA GLY A 143 75.35 -12.70 -7.43
C GLY A 143 74.67 -13.97 -6.88
N ASP A 144 74.49 -14.05 -5.54
CA ASP A 144 73.90 -15.22 -4.90
C ASP A 144 72.47 -15.51 -5.42
N PRO A 145 72.23 -16.64 -6.10
CA PRO A 145 70.92 -16.94 -6.67
C PRO A 145 69.82 -17.10 -5.62
N LYS A 146 70.17 -17.40 -4.35
CA LYS A 146 69.18 -17.42 -3.26
C LYS A 146 68.68 -16.01 -2.94
N LEU A 147 69.58 -15.02 -2.95
CA LEU A 147 69.24 -13.62 -2.73
C LEU A 147 68.41 -13.09 -3.91
N LEU A 148 68.84 -13.36 -5.14
CA LEU A 148 68.13 -12.97 -6.35
C LEU A 148 66.69 -13.52 -6.36
N GLY A 149 66.50 -14.81 -6.01
CA GLY A 149 65.18 -15.41 -5.89
C GLY A 149 64.28 -14.73 -4.84
N LYS A 150 64.84 -14.27 -3.71
CA LYS A 150 64.09 -13.50 -2.68
C LYS A 150 63.73 -12.11 -3.19
N LEU A 151 64.63 -11.42 -3.89
CA LEU A 151 64.40 -10.09 -4.45
C LEU A 151 63.32 -10.11 -5.53
N LEU A 152 63.41 -11.04 -6.48
CA LEU A 152 62.39 -11.22 -7.53
C LEU A 152 61.01 -11.55 -6.95
N ARG A 153 60.95 -12.37 -5.88
CA ARG A 153 59.71 -12.62 -5.14
C ARG A 153 59.12 -11.34 -4.54
N ARG A 154 59.94 -10.50 -3.93
CA ARG A 154 59.50 -9.22 -3.34
C ARG A 154 59.02 -8.25 -4.43
N ALA A 155 59.76 -8.11 -5.52
CA ALA A 155 59.40 -7.28 -6.67
C ALA A 155 58.04 -7.68 -7.23
N LYS A 156 57.84 -8.96 -7.58
CA LYS A 156 56.52 -9.44 -8.07
C LYS A 156 55.41 -9.38 -7.01
N LYS A 157 55.72 -9.39 -5.71
CA LYS A 157 54.72 -9.18 -4.63
C LYS A 157 54.25 -7.72 -4.57
N ARG A 158 55.12 -6.75 -4.87
CA ARG A 158 54.76 -5.32 -4.97
C ARG A 158 53.94 -5.05 -6.23
N CYS A 159 54.27 -5.69 -7.35
CA CYS A 159 53.50 -5.59 -8.60
C CYS A 159 52.18 -6.36 -8.60
N ARG A 160 51.60 -6.69 -7.43
CA ARG A 160 50.26 -7.27 -7.36
C ARG A 160 49.27 -6.26 -7.91
N PRO A 161 48.43 -6.63 -8.88
CA PRO A 161 47.60 -5.66 -9.55
C PRO A 161 46.54 -5.12 -8.59
N LEU A 162 46.40 -3.79 -8.55
CA LEU A 162 45.54 -3.04 -7.64
C LEU A 162 44.07 -3.53 -7.70
N TRP A 163 43.62 -4.05 -8.84
CA TRP A 163 42.26 -4.58 -9.00
C TRP A 163 41.92 -5.69 -8.00
N ARG A 164 42.90 -6.51 -7.54
CA ARG A 164 42.62 -7.54 -6.53
C ARG A 164 42.32 -6.95 -5.16
N LYS A 165 43.00 -5.85 -4.80
CA LYS A 165 42.72 -5.13 -3.55
C LYS A 165 41.38 -4.43 -3.64
N MET A 166 41.10 -3.77 -4.76
CA MET A 166 39.79 -3.15 -5.02
C MET A 166 38.66 -4.17 -4.95
N ALA A 167 38.78 -5.32 -5.63
CA ALA A 167 37.76 -6.37 -5.60
C ALA A 167 37.47 -6.86 -4.17
N ALA A 168 38.51 -7.11 -3.36
CA ALA A 168 38.32 -7.52 -1.97
C ALA A 168 37.60 -6.45 -1.13
N ARG A 169 37.94 -5.16 -1.30
CA ARG A 169 37.26 -4.06 -0.61
C ARG A 169 35.81 -3.89 -1.07
N SER A 170 35.53 -4.07 -2.36
CA SER A 170 34.16 -4.06 -2.88
C SER A 170 33.31 -5.18 -2.28
N PHE A 171 33.85 -6.39 -2.15
CA PHE A 171 33.14 -7.49 -1.48
C PHE A 171 32.86 -7.20 0.01
N GLN A 172 33.77 -6.54 0.71
CA GLN A 172 33.54 -6.10 2.09
C GLN A 172 32.40 -5.08 2.19
N LEU A 173 32.36 -4.10 1.28
CA LEU A 173 31.30 -3.10 1.26
C LEU A 173 29.93 -3.73 0.95
N ILE A 174 29.86 -4.60 -0.05
CA ILE A 174 28.62 -5.33 -0.40
C ILE A 174 28.15 -6.18 0.78
N GLY A 175 29.06 -6.89 1.46
CA GLY A 175 28.72 -7.67 2.64
C GLY A 175 28.17 -6.81 3.78
N LEU A 176 28.79 -5.66 4.04
CA LEU A 176 28.30 -4.70 5.04
C LEU A 176 26.90 -4.17 4.69
N SER A 177 26.67 -3.78 3.43
CA SER A 177 25.36 -3.31 2.97
C SER A 177 24.29 -4.39 3.13
N PHE A 178 24.61 -5.66 2.86
CA PHE A 178 23.68 -6.77 3.05
C PHE A 178 23.31 -6.97 4.53
N VAL A 179 24.27 -6.87 5.44
CA VAL A 179 24.01 -6.92 6.89
C VAL A 179 23.12 -5.76 7.34
N CYS A 180 23.39 -4.53 6.89
CA CYS A 180 22.52 -3.38 7.20
C CYS A 180 21.09 -3.58 6.68
N LEU A 181 20.93 -4.13 5.48
CA LEU A 181 19.61 -4.43 4.91
C LEU A 181 18.87 -5.48 5.76
N LEU A 182 19.54 -6.54 6.20
CA LEU A 182 18.93 -7.55 7.07
C LEU A 182 18.49 -6.96 8.42
N LEU A 183 19.31 -6.11 9.02
CA LEU A 183 18.94 -5.41 10.27
C LEU A 183 17.74 -4.48 10.05
N TYR A 184 17.69 -3.78 8.91
CA TYR A 184 16.55 -2.94 8.56
C TYR A 184 15.26 -3.75 8.35
N ILE A 185 15.35 -4.90 7.65
CA ILE A 185 14.21 -5.80 7.48
C ILE A 185 13.75 -6.32 8.84
N LEU A 186 14.66 -6.78 9.70
CA LEU A 186 14.33 -7.26 11.06
C LEU A 186 13.65 -6.17 11.89
N TRP A 187 14.15 -4.94 11.83
CA TRP A 187 13.55 -3.78 12.48
C TRP A 187 12.15 -3.48 11.93
N LEU A 188 11.99 -3.52 10.61
CA LEU A 188 10.71 -3.28 9.94
C LEU A 188 9.67 -4.36 10.28
N THR A 189 10.10 -5.62 10.39
CA THR A 189 9.21 -6.75 10.74
C THR A 189 8.92 -6.87 12.23
N SER A 190 9.73 -6.24 13.10
CA SER A 190 9.52 -6.26 14.56
C SER A 190 8.78 -5.03 15.08
N GLY A 191 8.53 -4.02 14.24
CA GLY A 191 7.74 -2.86 14.62
C GLY A 191 6.26 -3.23 14.72
N GLU A 192 5.66 -3.03 15.90
CA GLU A 192 4.21 -3.06 16.04
C GLU A 192 3.64 -1.79 15.38
N PRO A 193 2.69 -1.91 14.45
CA PRO A 193 2.09 -0.75 13.82
C PRO A 193 1.17 -0.05 14.82
N VAL A 194 1.62 1.09 15.35
CA VAL A 194 0.85 1.91 16.29
C VAL A 194 0.05 2.96 15.54
N ALA A 195 -1.27 2.98 15.73
CA ALA A 195 -2.14 4.08 15.30
C ALA A 195 -1.68 5.39 15.96
N ARG A 196 -1.09 6.31 15.17
CA ARG A 196 -0.49 7.55 15.70
C ARG A 196 -1.51 8.64 15.94
N ILE A 197 -2.63 8.62 15.20
CA ILE A 197 -3.64 9.67 15.21
C ILE A 197 -4.97 9.03 15.62
N ASP A 198 -5.58 9.57 16.67
CA ASP A 198 -6.96 9.28 17.04
C ASP A 198 -7.88 10.13 16.17
N TYR A 199 -8.30 9.58 15.04
CA TYR A 199 -9.14 10.29 14.09
C TYR A 199 -10.57 10.52 14.61
N VAL A 200 -11.07 9.72 15.56
CA VAL A 200 -12.37 10.01 16.20
C VAL A 200 -12.27 11.27 17.05
N LYS A 201 -11.18 11.44 17.79
CA LYS A 201 -10.93 12.70 18.48
C LYS A 201 -10.88 13.89 17.50
N VAL A 202 -10.16 13.75 16.37
CA VAL A 202 -10.09 14.79 15.33
C VAL A 202 -11.46 15.10 14.73
N LEU A 203 -12.33 14.08 14.55
CA LEU A 203 -13.70 14.28 14.07
C LEU A 203 -14.53 15.08 15.08
N ASN A 204 -14.48 14.70 16.37
CA ASN A 204 -15.23 15.36 17.44
C ASN A 204 -14.74 16.80 17.70
N GLU A 205 -13.45 17.08 17.50
CA GLU A 205 -12.89 18.45 17.57
C GLU A 205 -13.34 19.34 16.41
N LYS A 206 -13.67 18.74 15.26
CA LYS A 206 -14.18 19.46 14.08
C LYS A 206 -15.69 19.62 14.06
N ALA A 207 -16.42 18.78 14.80
CA ALA A 207 -17.82 19.05 15.07
C ALA A 207 -17.89 20.42 15.78
N PRO A 208 -18.78 21.34 15.36
CA PRO A 208 -18.92 22.63 16.02
C PRO A 208 -19.41 22.41 17.45
N LEU A 209 -18.46 22.35 18.40
CA LEU A 209 -18.75 22.38 19.82
C LEU A 209 -19.19 23.80 20.17
N SER A 210 -20.44 24.12 19.88
CA SER A 210 -21.10 25.21 20.60
C SER A 210 -21.06 24.84 22.08
N GLU A 211 -20.57 25.74 22.94
CA GLU A 211 -20.58 25.51 24.39
C GLU A 211 -22.02 25.28 24.91
N ASP A 212 -23.02 25.76 24.16
CA ASP A 212 -24.44 25.57 24.47
C ASP A 212 -25.01 24.35 23.73
N GLU A 213 -25.08 23.21 24.43
CA GLU A 213 -25.70 21.97 23.97
C GLU A 213 -27.21 22.13 23.68
N THR A 214 -27.86 23.18 24.21
CA THR A 214 -29.29 23.43 23.93
C THR A 214 -29.55 23.83 22.49
N LEU A 215 -28.51 24.23 21.75
CA LEU A 215 -28.59 24.53 20.33
C LEU A 215 -28.46 23.30 19.43
N ASN A 216 -28.15 22.13 19.98
CA ASN A 216 -27.98 20.89 19.24
C ASN A 216 -29.32 20.19 18.95
N ALA A 217 -29.58 19.85 17.69
CA ALA A 217 -30.72 19.03 17.30
C ALA A 217 -30.55 17.55 17.67
N PHE A 218 -29.31 17.03 17.72
CA PHE A 218 -29.04 15.60 17.84
C PHE A 218 -29.70 14.92 19.06
N PRO A 219 -29.64 15.47 20.29
CA PRO A 219 -30.30 14.85 21.44
C PRO A 219 -31.82 14.72 21.29
N TYR A 220 -32.45 15.63 20.55
CA TYR A 220 -33.89 15.60 20.29
C TYR A 220 -34.24 14.60 19.19
N ILE A 221 -33.35 14.40 18.21
CA ILE A 221 -33.50 13.36 17.19
C ILE A 221 -33.44 11.98 17.84
N ILE A 222 -32.45 11.73 18.72
CA ILE A 222 -32.34 10.46 19.44
C ILE A 222 -33.60 10.18 20.26
N LYS A 223 -34.11 11.16 21.02
CA LYS A 223 -35.39 11.01 21.73
C LYS A 223 -36.57 10.74 20.80
N GLY A 224 -36.58 11.32 19.61
CA GLY A 224 -37.60 11.04 18.60
C GLY A 224 -37.52 9.60 18.09
N ILE A 225 -36.30 9.09 17.87
CA ILE A 225 -36.07 7.70 17.45
C ILE A 225 -36.44 6.73 18.57
N ASP A 226 -36.03 7.00 19.81
CA ASP A 226 -36.32 6.15 20.97
C ASP A 226 -37.82 6.12 21.31
N ALA A 227 -38.56 7.18 20.96
CA ALA A 227 -40.00 7.28 21.13
C ALA A 227 -40.80 6.67 19.97
N LEU A 228 -40.14 6.11 18.94
CA LEU A 228 -40.86 5.38 17.89
C LEU A 228 -41.44 4.08 18.46
N PRO A 229 -42.70 3.75 18.13
CA PRO A 229 -43.29 2.49 18.55
C PRO A 229 -42.54 1.32 17.90
N GLU A 230 -42.26 0.27 18.67
CA GLU A 230 -41.81 -1.00 18.11
C GLU A 230 -42.89 -1.53 17.16
N LEU A 231 -42.57 -1.63 15.87
CA LEU A 231 -43.49 -2.24 14.92
C LEU A 231 -43.51 -3.75 15.13
N THR A 232 -44.70 -4.28 15.43
CA THR A 232 -44.91 -5.73 15.47
C THR A 232 -44.63 -6.33 14.08
N GLU A 233 -44.19 -7.59 14.03
CA GLU A 233 -43.98 -8.34 12.78
C GLU A 233 -45.20 -8.31 11.85
N GLU A 234 -46.41 -8.27 12.42
CA GLU A 234 -47.65 -8.13 11.67
C GLU A 234 -47.77 -6.75 11.00
N LYS A 235 -47.57 -5.67 11.76
CA LYS A 235 -47.55 -4.30 11.21
C LYS A 235 -46.45 -4.16 10.15
N LEU A 236 -45.26 -4.74 10.39
CA LEU A 236 -44.15 -4.76 9.44
C LEU A 236 -44.50 -5.47 8.14
N LYS A 237 -45.12 -6.65 8.20
CA LYS A 237 -45.54 -7.41 7.00
C LYS A 237 -46.50 -6.61 6.14
N ILE A 238 -47.47 -5.96 6.77
CA ILE A 238 -48.46 -5.11 6.08
C ILE A 238 -47.76 -3.93 5.40
N THR A 239 -46.78 -3.31 6.06
CA THR A 239 -46.02 -2.21 5.45
C THR A 239 -45.03 -2.66 4.37
N ARG A 240 -44.49 -3.89 4.43
CA ARG A 240 -43.46 -4.41 3.50
C ARG A 240 -43.98 -4.98 2.18
N THR A 241 -45.28 -5.07 1.97
CA THR A 241 -45.87 -5.82 0.84
C THR A 241 -45.63 -5.24 -0.56
N THR A 242 -44.88 -4.15 -0.72
CA THR A 242 -44.46 -3.66 -2.05
C THR A 242 -43.40 -4.60 -2.62
N THR A 243 -43.83 -5.47 -3.54
CA THR A 243 -43.05 -6.52 -4.20
C THR A 243 -41.72 -5.99 -4.75
N ILE A 244 -40.61 -6.41 -4.14
CA ILE A 244 -39.31 -6.43 -4.81
C ILE A 244 -39.45 -7.48 -5.92
N PRO A 245 -39.29 -7.12 -7.21
CA PRO A 245 -39.30 -8.12 -8.27
C PRO A 245 -38.18 -9.12 -8.00
N GLU A 246 -38.55 -10.40 -7.79
CA GLU A 246 -37.69 -11.55 -7.46
C GLU A 246 -36.57 -11.83 -8.49
N SER A 247 -36.45 -11.02 -9.54
CA SER A 247 -35.63 -11.29 -10.72
C SER A 247 -34.78 -10.09 -11.13
N LEU A 248 -33.75 -9.77 -10.34
CA LEU A 248 -32.54 -9.13 -10.86
C LEU A 248 -31.42 -10.19 -10.95
N PRO A 249 -31.37 -10.99 -12.03
CA PRO A 249 -30.33 -11.99 -12.23
C PRO A 249 -29.00 -11.28 -12.51
N GLY A 250 -28.08 -11.27 -11.54
CA GLY A 250 -26.69 -10.85 -11.79
C GLY A 250 -25.95 -10.12 -10.68
N MET A 251 -26.62 -9.66 -9.61
CA MET A 251 -25.92 -9.15 -8.42
C MET A 251 -25.72 -10.30 -7.42
N GLY A 252 -24.45 -10.64 -7.16
CA GLY A 252 -24.08 -11.76 -6.30
C GLY A 252 -24.68 -11.68 -4.90
N GLN A 253 -24.94 -12.86 -4.32
CA GLN A 253 -25.60 -13.07 -3.02
C GLN A 253 -24.96 -12.34 -1.82
N SER A 254 -23.80 -11.69 -1.95
CA SER A 254 -23.12 -11.03 -0.81
C SER A 254 -23.72 -9.66 -0.42
N PHE A 255 -24.59 -9.07 -1.23
CA PHE A 255 -25.32 -7.84 -0.86
C PHE A 255 -26.74 -8.09 -0.33
N ASN A 256 -27.24 -9.33 -0.41
CA ASN A 256 -28.65 -9.64 -0.09
C ASN A 256 -28.95 -9.68 1.42
N SER A 257 -27.97 -9.85 2.29
CA SER A 257 -28.21 -9.80 3.76
C SER A 257 -28.28 -8.37 4.31
N ALA A 258 -27.76 -7.37 3.58
CA ALA A 258 -27.87 -5.96 3.97
C ALA A 258 -29.01 -5.24 3.23
N SER A 259 -29.39 -5.68 2.03
CA SER A 259 -30.50 -5.09 1.26
C SER A 259 -31.90 -5.56 1.71
N GLU A 260 -31.99 -6.60 2.54
CA GLU A 260 -33.25 -7.04 3.16
C GLU A 260 -33.88 -5.97 4.08
N TYR A 261 -33.12 -4.92 4.42
CA TYR A 261 -33.56 -3.81 5.26
C TYR A 261 -33.74 -2.46 4.54
N THR A 262 -33.40 -2.32 3.25
CA THR A 262 -33.34 -0.98 2.60
C THR A 262 -33.98 -0.89 1.22
N VAL A 263 -34.92 -1.77 0.88
CA VAL A 263 -35.93 -1.37 -0.10
C VAL A 263 -36.99 -0.61 0.67
N SER A 264 -37.19 0.67 0.33
CA SER A 264 -38.26 1.47 0.91
C SER A 264 -39.59 0.76 0.64
N ALA A 265 -40.06 0.02 1.63
CA ALA A 265 -41.40 -0.56 1.75
C ALA A 265 -42.53 0.50 1.62
N TRP A 266 -42.16 1.76 1.47
CA TRP A 266 -42.98 2.96 1.47
C TRP A 266 -43.02 3.64 0.09
N GLY A 267 -42.80 2.88 -1.00
CA GLY A 267 -42.70 3.42 -2.35
C GLY A 267 -44.05 3.82 -2.98
N GLU A 268 -45.16 3.28 -2.49
CA GLU A 268 -46.48 3.64 -3.01
C GLU A 268 -46.99 4.95 -2.40
N PRO A 269 -47.49 5.90 -3.22
CA PRO A 269 -48.16 7.08 -2.73
C PRO A 269 -49.26 6.71 -1.74
N TYR A 270 -49.37 7.38 -0.59
CA TYR A 270 -50.42 7.09 0.40
C TYR A 270 -51.84 7.07 -0.19
N SER A 271 -52.09 7.81 -1.27
CA SER A 271 -53.34 7.78 -2.03
C SER A 271 -53.71 6.41 -2.59
N GLU A 272 -52.72 5.62 -2.98
CA GLU A 272 -52.86 4.33 -3.69
C GLU A 272 -52.94 3.14 -2.71
N LEU A 273 -52.59 3.36 -1.45
CA LEU A 273 -52.69 2.34 -0.42
C LEU A 273 -54.15 1.90 -0.20
N SER A 274 -54.34 0.60 0.02
CA SER A 274 -55.65 0.07 0.39
C SER A 274 -56.12 0.59 1.75
N ASP A 275 -57.42 0.57 2.01
CA ASP A 275 -57.99 1.09 3.26
C ASP A 275 -57.45 0.37 4.50
N ILE A 276 -57.13 -0.92 4.40
CA ILE A 276 -56.50 -1.69 5.47
C ILE A 276 -55.11 -1.14 5.79
N HIS A 277 -54.28 -0.88 4.77
CA HIS A 277 -52.95 -0.29 4.96
C HIS A 277 -53.06 1.12 5.55
N LYS A 278 -53.98 1.95 5.05
CA LYS A 278 -54.21 3.30 5.59
C LYS A 278 -54.61 3.27 7.07
N GLN A 279 -55.45 2.32 7.46
CA GLN A 279 -55.87 2.16 8.85
C GLN A 279 -54.70 1.78 9.76
N VAL A 280 -53.88 0.80 9.35
CA VAL A 280 -52.67 0.40 10.11
C VAL A 280 -51.69 1.56 10.24
N ILE A 281 -51.49 2.32 9.16
CA ILE A 281 -50.60 3.50 9.17
C ILE A 281 -51.13 4.58 10.13
N LYS A 282 -52.45 4.83 10.17
CA LYS A 282 -53.06 5.77 11.12
C LYS A 282 -52.78 5.37 12.57
N GLU A 283 -52.94 4.10 12.90
CA GLU A 283 -52.66 3.58 14.25
C GLU A 283 -51.18 3.77 14.60
N ILE A 284 -50.26 3.45 13.70
CA ILE A 284 -48.82 3.66 13.93
C ILE A 284 -48.49 5.14 14.14
N ILE A 285 -49.13 6.04 13.39
CA ILE A 285 -48.89 7.49 13.49
C ILE A 285 -49.45 8.07 14.77
N GLU A 286 -50.56 7.53 15.27
CA GLU A 286 -51.10 7.87 16.58
C GLU A 286 -50.13 7.43 17.69
N ASP A 287 -49.63 6.21 17.61
CA ASP A 287 -48.61 5.66 18.51
C ASP A 287 -47.29 6.47 18.46
N ALA A 288 -46.91 7.00 17.28
CA ALA A 288 -45.69 7.78 17.06
C ALA A 288 -45.82 9.29 17.37
N SER A 289 -46.94 9.73 17.94
CA SER A 289 -47.20 11.16 18.19
C SER A 289 -46.15 11.83 19.09
N GLU A 290 -45.62 11.11 20.08
CA GLU A 290 -44.54 11.62 20.93
C GLU A 290 -43.25 11.87 20.14
N ALA A 291 -42.86 10.91 19.28
CA ALA A 291 -41.69 11.02 18.42
C ALA A 291 -41.73 12.28 17.54
N PHE A 292 -42.89 12.60 16.96
CA PHE A 292 -43.05 13.81 16.15
C PHE A 292 -42.85 15.09 16.95
N SER A 293 -43.26 15.12 18.22
CA SER A 293 -43.03 16.28 19.09
C SER A 293 -41.54 16.53 19.35
N TRP A 294 -40.74 15.46 19.45
CA TRP A 294 -39.29 15.54 19.61
C TRP A 294 -38.61 16.00 18.32
N ILE A 295 -39.08 15.52 17.18
CA ILE A 295 -38.57 15.95 15.87
C ILE A 295 -38.92 17.40 15.54
N GLU A 296 -40.10 17.87 15.91
CA GLU A 296 -40.42 19.29 15.78
C GLU A 296 -39.43 20.15 16.60
N LYS A 297 -39.13 19.73 17.84
CA LYS A 297 -38.12 20.40 18.68
C LYS A 297 -36.73 20.35 18.05
N ALA A 298 -36.36 19.22 17.44
CA ALA A 298 -35.08 19.07 16.74
C ALA A 298 -34.97 20.00 15.54
N ALA A 299 -35.99 20.05 14.68
CA ALA A 299 -36.03 20.90 13.49
C ALA A 299 -36.11 22.40 13.81
N ALA A 300 -36.44 22.76 15.05
CA ALA A 300 -36.40 24.13 15.55
C ALA A 300 -34.99 24.56 16.02
N LYS A 301 -34.05 23.63 16.16
CA LYS A 301 -32.68 23.95 16.54
C LYS A 301 -31.89 24.55 15.37
N PRO A 302 -30.93 25.45 15.64
CA PRO A 302 -30.13 26.08 14.59
C PRO A 302 -29.03 25.15 14.05
N HIS A 303 -28.66 24.10 14.79
CA HIS A 303 -27.49 23.30 14.50
C HIS A 303 -27.73 21.83 14.78
N PHE A 304 -26.94 20.99 14.12
CA PHE A 304 -26.91 19.55 14.33
C PHE A 304 -25.46 19.09 14.35
N TRP A 305 -25.05 18.42 15.42
CA TRP A 305 -23.78 17.72 15.50
C TRP A 305 -23.93 16.47 16.37
N GLN A 306 -23.22 15.41 16.00
CA GLN A 306 -23.17 14.19 16.78
C GLN A 306 -21.78 13.96 17.34
N THR A 307 -21.70 13.23 18.46
CA THR A 307 -20.43 12.74 18.98
C THR A 307 -20.14 11.40 18.34
N TYR A 308 -19.03 11.32 17.62
CA TYR A 308 -18.56 10.10 17.00
C TYR A 308 -17.88 9.23 18.04
N SER A 309 -18.25 7.96 18.10
CA SER A 309 -17.61 6.95 18.93
C SER A 309 -17.17 5.77 18.08
N TYR A 310 -16.23 5.00 18.62
CA TYR A 310 -15.84 3.72 18.06
C TYR A 310 -16.82 2.65 18.54
N GLU A 311 -17.95 2.46 17.85
CA GLU A 311 -18.74 1.26 18.03
C GLU A 311 -18.26 0.13 17.12
N THR A 312 -18.36 -1.10 17.63
CA THR A 312 -17.92 -2.34 16.97
C THR A 312 -18.74 -2.57 15.70
N SER A 313 -18.15 -2.33 14.52
CA SER A 313 -18.73 -2.80 13.28
C SER A 313 -18.49 -4.30 13.07
N ILE A 314 -19.39 -4.90 12.31
CA ILE A 314 -19.48 -6.33 11.97
C ILE A 314 -18.29 -6.80 11.10
N PHE A 315 -17.47 -5.88 10.55
CA PHE A 315 -16.36 -6.21 9.65
C PHE A 315 -14.97 -5.78 10.15
N GLY A 316 -14.81 -5.49 11.45
CA GLY A 316 -13.52 -5.10 12.03
C GLY A 316 -13.02 -3.71 11.61
N MET A 317 -13.58 -3.11 10.55
CA MET A 317 -13.46 -1.69 10.26
C MET A 317 -14.35 -0.92 11.22
N ARG A 318 -13.81 -0.13 12.13
CA ARG A 318 -14.63 0.75 12.98
C ARG A 318 -15.28 1.82 12.09
N THR A 319 -16.47 1.53 11.57
CA THR A 319 -17.25 2.47 10.78
C THR A 319 -17.94 3.41 11.74
N ILE A 320 -17.99 4.69 11.38
CA ILE A 320 -18.87 5.64 12.04
C ILE A 320 -20.31 5.12 11.91
N ASP A 321 -21.06 5.15 13.01
CA ASP A 321 -22.42 4.64 13.03
C ASP A 321 -23.31 5.36 12.00
N TYR A 322 -23.73 4.61 10.98
CA TYR A 322 -24.63 5.09 9.93
C TYR A 322 -26.11 4.86 10.27
N LYS A 323 -26.39 4.17 11.38
CA LYS A 323 -27.74 3.82 11.82
C LYS A 323 -28.59 5.06 12.01
N ILE A 324 -28.01 6.15 12.54
CA ILE A 324 -28.71 7.42 12.71
C ILE A 324 -29.31 7.96 11.40
N CYS A 325 -28.61 7.84 10.26
CA CYS A 325 -29.14 8.31 8.98
C CYS A 325 -30.32 7.45 8.51
N GLN A 326 -30.28 6.14 8.76
CA GLN A 326 -31.37 5.22 8.44
C GLN A 326 -32.58 5.50 9.35
N ASP A 327 -32.35 5.67 10.65
CA ASP A 327 -33.40 5.94 11.64
C ASP A 327 -34.10 7.29 11.34
N ILE A 328 -33.35 8.33 10.96
CA ILE A 328 -33.93 9.61 10.53
C ILE A 328 -34.79 9.45 9.28
N GLN A 329 -34.33 8.67 8.29
CA GLN A 329 -35.13 8.41 7.08
C GLN A 329 -36.43 7.69 7.42
N TYR A 330 -36.34 6.67 8.28
CA TYR A 330 -37.49 5.90 8.74
C TYR A 330 -38.51 6.76 9.50
N LEU A 331 -38.04 7.60 10.43
CA LEU A 331 -38.86 8.56 11.15
C LEU A 331 -39.52 9.60 10.22
N SER A 332 -38.81 10.01 9.16
CA SER A 332 -39.32 10.95 8.18
C SER A 332 -40.43 10.36 7.32
N ASP A 333 -40.35 9.07 6.99
CA ASP A 333 -41.41 8.38 6.25
C ASP A 333 -42.73 8.40 7.04
N PHE A 334 -42.71 8.23 8.38
CA PHE A 334 -43.91 8.39 9.22
C PHE A 334 -44.47 9.82 9.22
N LEU A 335 -43.60 10.85 9.24
CA LEU A 335 -44.03 12.24 9.13
C LEU A 335 -44.68 12.52 7.77
N PHE A 336 -44.18 11.93 6.68
CA PHE A 336 -44.82 12.05 5.36
C PHE A 336 -46.22 11.45 5.36
N TYR A 337 -46.42 10.27 5.94
CA TYR A 337 -47.75 9.69 6.09
C TYR A 337 -48.67 10.50 7.00
N SER A 338 -48.14 11.04 8.11
CA SER A 338 -48.89 11.93 9.00
C SER A 338 -49.41 13.14 8.22
N ALA A 339 -48.56 13.71 7.36
CA ALA A 339 -48.93 14.83 6.50
C ALA A 339 -50.05 14.47 5.53
N TYR A 340 -50.05 13.27 4.92
CA TYR A 340 -51.14 12.83 4.05
C TYR A 340 -52.46 12.63 4.79
N ILE A 341 -52.43 12.04 5.99
CA ILE A 341 -53.64 11.88 6.82
C ILE A 341 -54.24 13.25 7.16
N LYS A 342 -53.41 14.21 7.59
CA LYS A 342 -53.83 15.59 7.87
C LYS A 342 -54.40 16.29 6.64
N ALA A 343 -53.79 16.09 5.47
CA ALA A 343 -54.28 16.63 4.21
C ALA A 343 -55.65 16.05 3.80
N GLU A 344 -55.89 14.75 4.01
CA GLU A 344 -57.21 14.13 3.77
C GLU A 344 -58.29 14.68 4.70
N GLN A 345 -57.91 15.08 5.91
CA GLN A 345 -58.81 15.75 6.87
C GLN A 345 -59.02 17.24 6.54
N GLY A 346 -58.36 17.78 5.52
CA GLY A 346 -58.41 19.19 5.14
C GLY A 346 -57.49 20.10 5.97
N ASP A 347 -56.70 19.56 6.90
CA ASP A 347 -55.71 20.31 7.68
C ASP A 347 -54.37 20.43 6.96
N PHE A 348 -54.37 21.20 5.88
CA PHE A 348 -53.19 21.45 5.06
C PHE A 348 -52.09 22.20 5.82
N ASN A 349 -52.43 23.02 6.82
CA ASN A 349 -51.43 23.77 7.58
C ASN A 349 -50.54 22.84 8.40
N SER A 350 -51.15 21.87 9.09
CA SER A 350 -50.42 20.84 9.83
C SER A 350 -49.72 19.87 8.88
N ALA A 351 -50.35 19.49 7.77
CA ALA A 351 -49.69 18.65 6.76
C ALA A 351 -48.40 19.27 6.23
N PHE A 352 -48.44 20.54 5.80
CA PHE A 352 -47.23 21.23 5.33
C PHE A 352 -46.24 21.50 6.45
N LYS A 353 -46.68 21.61 7.71
CA LYS A 353 -45.76 21.71 8.85
C LYS A 353 -44.91 20.46 8.99
N ASP A 354 -45.48 19.26 8.88
CA ASP A 354 -44.73 18.02 8.95
C ASP A 354 -43.72 17.90 7.80
N LEU A 355 -44.16 18.17 6.55
CA LEU A 355 -43.27 18.12 5.38
C LEU A 355 -42.10 19.12 5.48
N LEU A 356 -42.38 20.33 5.94
CA LEU A 356 -41.33 21.34 6.16
C LEU A 356 -40.43 21.02 7.36
N THR A 357 -40.91 20.21 8.32
CA THR A 357 -40.10 19.71 9.44
C THR A 357 -39.05 18.71 8.91
N CYS A 358 -39.46 17.76 8.07
CA CYS A 358 -38.52 16.86 7.38
C CYS A 358 -37.52 17.65 6.52
N TYR A 359 -37.99 18.65 5.78
CA TYR A 359 -37.10 19.50 4.96
C TYR A 359 -36.04 20.21 5.81
N LYS A 360 -36.43 20.77 6.96
CA LYS A 360 -35.52 21.42 7.93
C LYS A 360 -34.52 20.44 8.53
N LEU A 361 -34.94 19.22 8.88
CA LEU A 361 -34.01 18.19 9.33
C LEU A 361 -32.97 17.86 8.25
N GLY A 362 -33.42 17.69 7.00
CA GLY A 362 -32.50 17.45 5.89
C GLY A 362 -31.50 18.59 5.71
N ARG A 363 -31.93 19.83 5.95
CA ARG A 363 -31.04 21.01 5.98
C ARG A 363 -30.02 20.93 7.11
N LEU A 364 -30.44 20.61 8.34
CA LEU A 364 -29.53 20.47 9.48
C LEU A 364 -28.44 19.40 9.25
N MET A 365 -28.77 18.32 8.52
CA MET A 365 -27.82 17.27 8.16
C MET A 365 -26.82 17.70 7.07
N MET A 366 -27.10 18.76 6.32
CA MET A 366 -26.21 19.30 5.30
C MET A 366 -25.31 20.42 5.83
N GLU A 367 -25.75 21.15 6.86
CA GLU A 367 -25.05 22.34 7.33
C GLU A 367 -23.79 22.03 8.14
N GLY A 368 -22.71 22.74 7.79
CA GLY A 368 -21.41 22.66 8.44
C GLY A 368 -20.57 21.44 8.03
N PRO A 369 -19.47 21.18 8.74
CA PRO A 369 -18.64 20.00 8.48
C PRO A 369 -19.44 18.74 8.87
N LYS A 370 -19.72 17.91 7.87
CA LYS A 370 -20.51 16.67 7.99
C LYS A 370 -19.87 15.57 7.18
N LEU A 371 -20.18 14.32 7.50
CA LEU A 371 -19.81 13.20 6.66
C LEU A 371 -20.62 13.27 5.36
N LEU A 372 -20.02 12.81 4.26
CA LEU A 372 -20.68 12.75 2.96
C LEU A 372 -22.02 12.01 3.03
N ILE A 373 -22.08 10.90 3.77
CA ILE A 373 -23.31 10.11 3.90
C ILE A 373 -24.42 10.88 4.64
N GLU A 374 -24.09 11.69 5.64
CA GLU A 374 -25.06 12.54 6.36
C GLU A 374 -25.60 13.62 5.42
N GLN A 375 -24.72 14.25 4.63
CA GLN A 375 -25.10 15.26 3.63
C GLN A 375 -25.98 14.64 2.54
N LEU A 376 -25.66 13.45 2.04
CA LEU A 376 -26.47 12.73 1.06
C LEU A 376 -27.84 12.33 1.64
N ALA A 377 -27.89 11.88 2.90
CA ALA A 377 -29.14 11.63 3.59
C ALA A 377 -29.96 12.92 3.75
N GLY A 378 -29.33 14.05 4.07
CA GLY A 378 -29.98 15.35 4.13
C GLY A 378 -30.56 15.81 2.78
N ILE A 379 -29.80 15.65 1.70
CA ILE A 379 -30.25 15.93 0.32
C ILE A 379 -31.44 15.05 -0.04
N SER A 380 -31.36 13.74 0.24
CA SER A 380 -32.44 12.79 -0.01
C SER A 380 -33.71 13.20 0.74
N LEU A 381 -33.58 13.57 2.01
CA LEU A 381 -34.70 13.97 2.86
C LEU A 381 -35.38 15.27 2.37
N GLN A 382 -34.58 16.26 1.95
CA GLN A 382 -35.10 17.48 1.31
C GLN A 382 -35.82 17.16 -0.02
N GLY A 383 -35.22 16.30 -0.85
CA GLY A 383 -35.79 15.85 -2.12
C GLY A 383 -37.15 15.20 -1.94
N LYS A 384 -37.24 14.19 -1.06
CA LYS A 384 -38.50 13.53 -0.69
C LYS A 384 -39.54 14.53 -0.16
N SER A 385 -39.14 15.46 0.72
CA SER A 385 -40.06 16.46 1.26
C SER A 385 -40.67 17.34 0.16
N VAL A 386 -39.86 17.80 -0.80
CA VAL A 386 -40.34 18.60 -1.94
C VAL A 386 -41.23 17.77 -2.87
N GLU A 387 -40.89 16.50 -3.09
CA GLU A 387 -41.72 15.57 -3.86
C GLU A 387 -43.10 15.39 -3.23
N HIS A 388 -43.16 15.12 -1.93
CA HIS A 388 -44.44 14.99 -1.20
C HIS A 388 -45.25 16.30 -1.20
N ILE A 389 -44.59 17.47 -1.08
CA ILE A 389 -45.26 18.76 -1.24
C ILE A 389 -45.89 18.83 -2.63
N ARG A 390 -45.14 18.56 -3.71
CA ARG A 390 -45.66 18.59 -5.08
C ARG A 390 -46.83 17.63 -5.30
N ASN A 391 -46.73 16.41 -4.76
CA ASN A 391 -47.79 15.42 -4.84
C ASN A 391 -49.07 15.90 -4.14
N MET A 392 -48.95 16.59 -2.99
CA MET A 392 -50.10 17.23 -2.34
C MET A 392 -50.67 18.39 -3.15
N LEU A 393 -49.81 19.27 -3.69
CA LEU A 393 -50.23 20.38 -4.55
C LEU A 393 -51.01 19.89 -5.79
N TYR A 394 -50.60 18.75 -6.35
CA TYR A 394 -51.26 18.13 -7.51
C TYR A 394 -52.60 17.47 -7.15
N LYS A 395 -52.66 16.78 -6.00
CA LYS A 395 -53.83 15.98 -5.61
C LYS A 395 -54.97 16.81 -5.00
N TYR A 396 -54.65 17.87 -4.25
CA TYR A 396 -55.64 18.61 -3.48
C TYR A 396 -55.84 20.03 -4.02
N ASN A 397 -57.10 20.48 -4.07
CA ASN A 397 -57.45 21.85 -4.48
C ASN A 397 -57.17 22.84 -3.33
N LEU A 398 -55.96 23.39 -3.28
CA LEU A 398 -55.57 24.36 -2.27
C LEU A 398 -56.10 25.76 -2.60
N THR A 399 -56.46 26.48 -1.55
CA THR A 399 -56.82 27.90 -1.65
C THR A 399 -55.58 28.76 -1.92
N SER A 400 -55.77 29.93 -2.53
CA SER A 400 -54.68 30.90 -2.75
C SER A 400 -53.97 31.29 -1.45
N TYR A 401 -54.70 31.35 -0.33
CA TYR A 401 -54.13 31.62 0.99
C TYR A 401 -53.17 30.51 1.46
N GLN A 402 -53.55 29.24 1.31
CA GLN A 402 -52.71 28.10 1.69
C GLN A 402 -51.42 28.04 0.85
N LEU A 403 -51.53 28.33 -0.45
CA LEU A 403 -50.37 28.40 -1.35
C LEU A 403 -49.41 29.53 -0.97
N ALA A 404 -49.95 30.72 -0.66
CA ALA A 404 -49.15 31.86 -0.21
C ALA A 404 -48.41 31.55 1.10
N ASN A 405 -49.10 30.98 2.08
CA ASN A 405 -48.52 30.57 3.36
C ASN A 405 -47.41 29.52 3.18
N LEU A 406 -47.63 28.50 2.35
CA LEU A 406 -46.61 27.50 2.05
C LEU A 406 -45.38 28.13 1.38
N SER A 407 -45.59 28.99 0.38
CA SER A 407 -44.53 29.69 -0.35
C SER A 407 -43.68 30.56 0.58
N GLU A 408 -44.32 31.34 1.46
CA GLU A 408 -43.64 32.17 2.45
C GLU A 408 -42.78 31.32 3.40
N ARG A 409 -43.38 30.28 4.00
CA ARG A 409 -42.67 29.38 4.93
C ARG A 409 -41.50 28.68 4.26
N TYR A 410 -41.68 28.17 3.04
CA TYR A 410 -40.62 27.52 2.28
C TYR A 410 -39.49 28.51 1.94
N THR A 411 -39.82 29.74 1.53
CA THR A 411 -38.84 30.80 1.23
C THR A 411 -38.04 31.19 2.47
N ASN A 412 -38.70 31.32 3.62
CA ASN A 412 -38.05 31.63 4.89
C ASN A 412 -37.06 30.54 5.31
N ILE A 413 -37.39 29.26 5.13
CA ILE A 413 -36.48 28.14 5.42
C ILE A 413 -35.26 28.14 4.48
N ASN A 414 -35.38 28.77 3.32
CA ASN A 414 -34.43 28.68 2.23
C ASN A 414 -33.53 29.90 2.06
N THR A 415 -33.76 30.96 2.83
CA THR A 415 -32.98 32.19 2.79
C THR A 415 -31.63 31.98 3.48
N GLY A 416 -30.53 32.36 2.82
CA GLY A 416 -29.17 32.28 3.39
C GLY A 416 -28.50 30.89 3.32
N ARG A 417 -28.90 30.04 2.36
CA ARG A 417 -28.39 28.67 2.25
C ARG A 417 -26.96 28.59 1.72
N ASP A 418 -26.16 27.79 2.42
CA ASP A 418 -24.98 27.13 1.85
C ASP A 418 -25.35 25.66 1.57
N CYS A 419 -25.48 25.31 0.29
CA CYS A 419 -25.72 23.94 -0.15
C CYS A 419 -24.43 23.25 -0.62
N SER A 420 -23.26 23.78 -0.27
CA SER A 420 -22.00 23.17 -0.67
C SER A 420 -21.79 21.82 0.02
N ILE A 421 -21.44 20.82 -0.78
CA ILE A 421 -21.04 19.51 -0.27
C ILE A 421 -19.56 19.60 0.13
N THR A 422 -19.24 19.21 1.35
CA THR A 422 -17.86 19.19 1.86
C THR A 422 -17.38 17.76 2.08
N PHE A 423 -16.09 17.49 1.86
CA PHE A 423 -15.50 16.16 2.02
C PHE A 423 -14.54 16.08 3.21
N GLU A 424 -14.44 17.14 4.02
CA GLU A 424 -13.42 17.25 5.07
C GLU A 424 -13.52 16.15 6.12
N LEU A 425 -14.73 15.87 6.64
CA LEU A 425 -14.90 14.79 7.63
C LEU A 425 -14.76 13.40 6.99
N SER A 426 -15.27 13.20 5.77
CA SER A 426 -15.11 11.92 5.05
C SER A 426 -13.65 11.61 4.73
N LYS A 427 -12.84 12.62 4.45
CA LYS A 427 -11.39 12.46 4.27
C LYS A 427 -10.71 11.97 5.55
N ILE A 428 -11.16 12.44 6.71
CA ILE A 428 -10.66 11.94 8.01
C ILE A 428 -11.05 10.48 8.22
N THR A 429 -12.29 10.10 7.94
CA THR A 429 -12.72 8.69 8.00
C THR A 429 -11.92 7.81 7.05
N ALA A 430 -11.62 8.29 5.83
CA ALA A 430 -10.78 7.57 4.88
C ALA A 430 -9.34 7.39 5.40
N TYR A 431 -8.77 8.40 6.06
CA TYR A 431 -7.45 8.29 6.68
C TYR A 431 -7.43 7.36 7.89
N ASP A 432 -8.50 7.33 8.70
CA ASP A 432 -8.64 6.33 9.77
C ASP A 432 -8.70 4.91 9.19
N GLY A 433 -9.53 4.69 8.16
CA GLY A 433 -9.60 3.40 7.47
C GLY A 433 -8.25 2.95 6.88
N LEU A 434 -7.51 3.88 6.27
CA LEU A 434 -6.15 3.60 5.77
C LEU A 434 -5.20 3.24 6.91
N GLN A 435 -5.17 4.01 8.00
CA GLN A 435 -4.33 3.73 9.16
C GLN A 435 -4.63 2.36 9.76
N ARG A 436 -5.90 2.03 9.94
CA ARG A 436 -6.36 0.75 10.53
C ARG A 436 -6.05 -0.45 9.65
N THR A 437 -6.10 -0.29 8.33
CA THR A 437 -5.68 -1.32 7.37
C THR A 437 -4.23 -1.78 7.61
N PHE A 438 -3.39 -0.89 8.15
CA PHE A 438 -2.00 -1.17 8.48
C PHE A 438 -1.72 -1.41 9.97
N THR A 439 -2.65 -1.13 10.90
CA THR A 439 -2.40 -1.14 12.37
C THR A 439 -3.20 -2.18 13.16
N ASP A 440 -4.46 -2.45 12.80
CA ASP A 440 -5.38 -3.27 13.62
C ASP A 440 -5.49 -4.74 13.15
N GLY A 441 -4.43 -5.32 12.56
CA GLY A 441 -4.56 -6.68 12.00
C GLY A 441 -5.35 -6.76 10.70
N GLY A 442 -5.55 -5.64 9.99
CA GLY A 442 -6.17 -5.59 8.66
C GLY A 442 -5.40 -6.38 7.59
N PHE A 443 -5.67 -6.16 6.30
CA PHE A 443 -5.01 -6.89 5.18
C PHE A 443 -3.47 -6.89 5.22
N GLY A 444 -2.84 -5.96 5.96
CA GLY A 444 -1.41 -6.01 6.29
C GLY A 444 -0.99 -7.12 7.27
N GLY A 445 -1.93 -7.98 7.68
CA GLY A 445 -1.70 -9.17 8.48
C GLY A 445 -1.29 -8.91 9.92
N GLY A 446 -1.46 -7.67 10.44
CA GLY A 446 -0.95 -7.17 11.73
C GLY A 446 0.01 -8.14 12.34
N ILE A 447 1.21 -8.21 11.75
CA ILE A 447 2.07 -9.39 11.83
C ILE A 447 2.55 -9.53 13.28
N SER A 448 1.73 -10.16 14.11
CA SER A 448 2.16 -11.18 15.05
C SER A 448 2.38 -12.46 14.23
N MET A 449 3.47 -12.51 13.46
CA MET A 449 4.06 -13.80 13.09
C MET A 449 4.71 -14.42 14.32
#